data_AF-K7A214-F1
#
_entry.id   AF-K7A214-F1
#
_cell.length_a   1.000
_cell.length_b   1.000
_cell.length_c   1.000
_cell.angle_alpha   90.00
_cell.angle_beta   90.00
_cell.angle_gamma   90.00
#
_symmetry.space_group_name_H-M   'P 1'
#
loop_
_entity.id
_entity.type
_entity.pdbx_description
1 polymer ?
#
loop_
_entity_poly.entity_id
_entity_poly.type
_entity_poly.pdbx_seq_one_letter_code
_entity_poly.pdbx_strand_id
1 'polypeptide(L)' 'MNPIEQVWQWLRQNELANRCFEGYEDIVEQCCRAWNRFISDNKRVANLCMRDWIDVGN' A
#
# COMPACT_ATOMS: atom_id res chain seq x y z
N MET A 1 -10.77 2.31 9.74
CA MET A 1 -9.38 2.19 9.29
C MET A 1 -9.06 3.37 8.39
N ASN A 2 -8.02 4.13 8.69
CA ASN A 2 -7.61 5.28 7.89
C ASN A 2 -7.08 4.82 6.53
N PRO A 3 -7.17 5.62 5.45
CA PRO A 3 -6.76 5.18 4.11
C PRO A 3 -5.30 4.71 4.07
N ILE A 4 -4.43 5.37 4.83
CA ILE A 4 -3.02 5.00 4.95
C ILE A 4 -2.81 3.63 5.60
N GLU A 5 -3.66 3.24 6.56
CA GLU A 5 -3.59 1.91 7.18
C GLU A 5 -3.99 0.81 6.19
N GLN A 6 -4.97 1.07 5.31
CA GLN A 6 -5.35 0.14 4.24
C GLN A 6 -4.22 -0.04 3.22
N VAL A 7 -3.57 1.05 2.84
CA VAL A 7 -2.37 1.01 1.97
C VAL A 7 -1.27 0.17 2.61
N TRP A 8 -1.00 0.39 3.90
CA TRP A 8 0.03 -0.38 4.60
C TRP A 8 -0.31 -1.87 4.74
N GLN A 9 -1.58 -2.20 4.98
CA GLN A 9 -2.03 -3.60 5.00
C GLN A 9 -1.84 -4.27 3.64
N TRP A 10 -2.20 -3.59 2.55
CA TRP A 10 -1.99 -4.11 1.21
C TRP A 10 -0.51 -4.35 0.91
N LEU A 11 0.36 -3.37 1.19
CA LEU A 11 1.81 -3.49 1.00
C LEU A 11 2.38 -4.68 1.80
N ARG A 12 1.96 -4.82 3.06
CA ARG A 12 2.42 -5.92 3.92
C ARG A 12 1.97 -7.29 3.41
N GLN A 13 0.74 -7.41 2.93
CA GLN A 13 0.20 -8.68 2.44
C GLN A 13 0.74 -9.09 1.06
N ASN A 14 0.94 -8.12 0.16
CA ASN A 14 1.23 -8.41 -1.25
C ASN A 14 2.72 -8.34 -1.57
N GLU A 15 3.44 -7.40 -0.97
CA GLU A 15 4.83 -7.13 -1.36
C GLU A 15 5.82 -7.52 -0.27
N LEU A 16 5.51 -7.28 1.01
CA LEU A 16 6.46 -7.47 2.12
C LEU A 16 6.25 -8.75 2.95
N ALA A 17 5.24 -9.56 2.63
CA ALA A 17 4.97 -10.81 3.34
C ALA A 17 6.06 -11.85 3.11
N ASN A 18 6.38 -12.63 4.15
CA ASN A 18 7.29 -13.79 4.10
C ASN A 18 8.70 -13.49 3.56
N ARG A 19 9.18 -12.25 3.66
CA ARG A 19 10.56 -11.87 3.31
C ARG A 19 11.45 -11.89 4.53
N CYS A 20 12.67 -12.41 4.37
CA CYS A 20 13.76 -12.19 5.32
C CYS A 20 14.52 -10.95 4.84
N PHE A 21 14.75 -10.00 5.74
CA PHE A 21 15.49 -8.77 5.41
C PHE A 21 16.91 -8.86 5.95
N GLU A 22 17.88 -8.47 5.13
CA GLU A 22 19.31 -8.56 5.49
C GLU A 22 19.73 -7.47 6.50
N GLY A 23 18.99 -6.38 6.55
CA GLY A 23 19.24 -5.26 7.45
C GLY A 23 18.31 -4.08 7.20
N TYR A 24 18.59 -2.96 7.86
CA TYR A 24 17.76 -1.76 7.75
C TYR A 24 17.66 -1.23 6.32
N GLU A 25 18.78 -1.18 5.60
CA GLU A 25 18.82 -0.67 4.22
C GLU A 25 17.95 -1.51 3.28
N ASP A 26 18.00 -2.84 3.41
CA ASP A 26 17.16 -3.75 2.63
C ASP A 26 15.68 -3.57 2.97
N ILE A 27 15.31 -3.36 4.25
CA ILE A 27 13.93 -3.03 4.63
C ILE A 27 13.46 -1.76 3.92
N VAL A 28 14.27 -0.69 3.95
CA VAL A 28 13.92 0.59 3.32
C VAL A 28 13.77 0.40 1.81
N GLU A 29 14.72 -0.30 1.17
CA GLU A 29 14.68 -0.55 -0.26
C GLU A 29 13.44 -1.35 -0.67
N GLN A 30 13.13 -2.44 0.02
CA GLN A 30 11.93 -3.24 -0.29
C GLN A 30 10.64 -2.44 -0.05
N CYS A 31 10.59 -1.59 0.98
CA CYS A 31 9.46 -0.69 1.20
C CYS A 31 9.30 0.30 0.04
N CYS A 32 10.39 0.93 -0.42
CA CYS A 32 10.37 1.85 -1.56
C CYS A 32 9.93 1.14 -2.85
N ARG A 33 10.44 -0.07 -3.11
CA ARG A 33 10.03 -0.88 -4.27
C ARG A 33 8.54 -1.22 -4.22
N ALA A 34 8.05 -1.67 -3.06
CA ALA A 34 6.64 -1.99 -2.85
C ALA A 34 5.74 -0.76 -3.06
N TRP A 35 6.14 0.40 -2.54
CA TRP A 35 5.43 1.66 -2.75
C TRP A 35 5.38 2.06 -4.22
N ASN A 36 6.52 2.03 -4.92
CA ASN A 36 6.60 2.37 -6.34
C ASN A 36 5.74 1.43 -7.20
N ARG A 37 5.66 0.15 -6.84
CA ARG A 37 4.78 -0.82 -7.49
C ARG A 37 3.30 -0.58 -7.18
N PHE A 38 2.98 -0.12 -5.97
CA PHE A 38 1.62 0.22 -5.59
C PHE A 38 1.11 1.43 -6.38
N ILE A 39 1.90 2.50 -6.46
CA ILE A 39 1.50 3.75 -7.14
C ILE A 39 1.49 3.64 -8.67
N SER A 40 2.16 2.64 -9.26
CA SER A 40 2.10 2.41 -10.70
C SER A 40 0.71 1.93 -11.15
N ASP A 41 -0.10 1.38 -10.23
CA ASP A 41 -1.50 1.01 -10.46
C ASP A 41 -2.43 2.09 -9.85
N ASN A 42 -2.58 3.20 -10.59
CA ASN A 42 -3.42 4.33 -10.18
C ASN A 42 -4.89 3.93 -9.86
N LYS A 43 -5.42 2.89 -10.53
CA LYS A 43 -6.78 2.40 -10.27
C LYS A 43 -6.86 1.73 -8.90
N ARG A 44 -5.85 0.94 -8.54
CA ARG A 44 -5.75 0.33 -7.21
C ARG A 44 -5.58 1.36 -6.11
N VAL A 45 -4.75 2.38 -6.32
CA VAL A 45 -4.61 3.49 -5.35
C VAL A 45 -5.95 4.18 -5.13
N ALA A 46 -6.67 4.52 -6.21
CA ALA A 46 -7.98 5.14 -6.11
C ALA A 46 -8.98 4.26 -5.36
N ASN A 47 -9.08 2.97 -5.70
CA ASN A 47 -10.02 2.04 -5.05
C ASN A 47 -9.70 1.80 -3.57
N LEU A 48 -8.43 1.71 -3.20
CA LEU A 48 -8.03 1.45 -1.81
C LEU A 48 -8.21 2.70 -0.92
N CYS A 49 -8.13 3.88 -1.52
CA CYS A 49 -8.38 5.15 -0.85
C CYS A 49 -9.85 5.60 -0.93
N MET A 50 -10.67 4.96 -1.76
CA MET A 50 -12.12 5.21 -1.86
C MET A 50 -12.84 4.64 -0.65
N ARG A 51 -13.89 5.34 -0.20
CA ARG A 51 -14.80 4.85 0.84
C ARG A 51 -16.24 5.13 0.44
N ASP A 52 -17.14 4.21 0.76
CA ASP A 52 -18.55 4.29 0.38
C ASP A 52 -19.26 5.54 0.92
N TRP A 53 -18.87 6.06 2.08
CA TRP A 53 -19.47 7.27 2.65
C TRP A 53 -18.92 8.59 2.07
N ILE A 54 -17.85 8.54 1.26
CA ILE A 54 -17.36 9.71 0.50
C ILE A 54 -18.23 9.94 -0.74
N ASP A 55 -19.20 9.06 -1.01
CA ASP A 55 -20.29 9.37 -1.93
C ASP A 55 -21.08 10.56 -1.36
N VAL A 56 -20.68 11.76 -1.80
CA VAL A 56 -21.44 12.98 -1.58
C VAL A 56 -22.68 12.81 -2.43
N GLY A 57 -23.71 12.20 -1.85
CA GLY A 57 -24.93 11.83 -2.53
C GLY A 57 -25.47 12.97 -3.38
N ASN A 58 -25.87 12.61 -4.60
CA ASN A 58 -26.78 13.41 -5.43
C ASN A 58 -28.21 13.29 -4.89
#